data_AF-A0A847PQ26-F1
#
_entry.id   AF-A0A847PQ26-F1
#
_cell.length_a   1.000
_cell.length_b   1.000
_cell.length_c   1.000
_cell.angle_alpha   90.00
_cell.angle_beta   90.00
_cell.angle_gamma   90.00
#
_symmetry.space_group_name_H-M   'P 1'
#
loop_
_entity.id
_entity.type
_entity.pdbx_description
1 polymer ?
#
loop_
_entity_poly.entity_id
_entity_poly.type
_entity_poly.pdbx_seq_one_letter_code
_entity_poly.pdbx_strand_id
1 'polypeptide(L)' 'MIKCKNCGKRPHELPEYIVIAKNEGITPDEYVAREEGTYNRETQLFYCTPCYVQVGMPLGTA' A
#
# COMPACT_ATOMS: atom_id res chain seq x y z
N MET A 1 6.85 6.11 -8.02
CA MET A 1 7.32 5.32 -6.86
C MET A 1 6.14 5.12 -5.93
N ILE A 2 5.82 3.87 -5.62
CA ILE A 2 4.64 3.54 -4.80
C ILE A 2 4.85 4.05 -3.37
N LYS A 3 3.87 4.79 -2.84
CA LYS A 3 3.90 5.31 -1.47
C LYS A 3 2.50 5.62 -0.94
N CYS A 4 2.38 5.68 0.38
CA CYS A 4 1.13 6.08 1.01
C CYS A 4 0.82 7.55 0.71
N LYS A 5 -0.41 7.84 0.28
CA LYS A 5 -0.90 9.20 -0.03
C LYS A 5 -0.81 10.15 1.16
N ASN A 6 -1.02 9.64 2.38
CA ASN A 6 -1.10 10.46 3.57
C ASN A 6 0.27 10.59 4.28
N CYS A 7 0.90 9.46 4.64
CA CYS A 7 2.14 9.48 5.43
C CYS A 7 3.42 9.32 4.60
N GLY A 8 3.33 9.08 3.29
CA GLY A 8 4.51 8.96 2.41
C GLY A 8 5.34 7.68 2.57
N LYS A 9 5.02 6.80 3.53
CA LYS A 9 5.70 5.50 3.70
C LYS A 9 5.62 4.66 2.44
N ARG A 10 6.74 4.02 2.07
CA ARG A 10 6.82 3.07 0.95
C ARG A 10 6.49 1.64 1.41
N PRO A 11 6.15 0.73 0.49
CA PRO A 11 5.76 -0.64 0.85
C PRO A 11 6.81 -1.39 1.68
N HIS A 12 8.10 -1.22 1.41
CA HIS A 12 9.19 -1.84 2.19
C HIS A 12 9.46 -1.18 3.54
N GLU A 13 8.68 -0.17 3.93
CA GLU A 13 8.70 0.45 5.25
C GLU A 13 7.52 -0.04 6.13
N LEU A 14 6.67 -0.91 5.59
CA LEU A 14 5.47 -1.45 6.23
C LEU A 14 5.68 -2.93 6.58
N PRO A 15 5.81 -3.28 7.87
CA PRO A 15 6.07 -4.66 8.30
C PRO A 15 5.07 -5.68 7.75
N GLU A 16 3.80 -5.31 7.64
CA GLU A 16 2.74 -6.17 7.11
C GLU A 16 3.02 -6.60 5.67
N TYR A 17 3.44 -5.67 4.81
CA TYR A 17 3.72 -5.96 3.40
C TYR A 17 5.05 -6.68 3.24
N ILE A 18 6.06 -6.37 4.07
CA ILE A 18 7.33 -7.10 4.06
C ILE A 18 7.10 -8.59 4.38
N VAL A 19 6.28 -8.89 5.39
CA VAL A 19 5.98 -10.27 5.79
C VAL A 19 5.18 -10.99 4.71
N ILE A 20 4.12 -10.37 4.18
CA ILE A 20 3.27 -11.01 3.17
C ILE A 20 4.04 -11.22 1.86
N ALA A 21 4.74 -10.19 1.38
CA ALA A 21 5.53 -10.29 0.15
C ALA A 21 6.61 -11.38 0.26
N LYS A 22 7.26 -11.51 1.42
CA LYS A 22 8.21 -12.60 1.69
C LYS A 22 7.54 -13.98 1.63
N ASN A 23 6.35 -14.13 2.20
CA ASN A 23 5.62 -15.41 2.18
C ASN A 23 5.14 -15.78 0.77
N GLU A 24 4.84 -14.78 -0.06
CA GLU A 24 4.41 -14.97 -1.46
C GLU A 24 5.58 -15.04 -2.45
N GLY A 25 6.81 -14.76 -2.01
CA GLY A 25 8.00 -14.75 -2.87
C GLY A 25 8.04 -13.58 -3.86
N ILE A 26 7.41 -12.45 -3.52
CA ILE A 26 7.37 -11.21 -4.31
C ILE A 26 7.94 -10.03 -3.52
N THR A 27 8.06 -8.86 -4.15
CA THR A 27 8.44 -7.62 -3.46
C THR A 27 7.24 -6.91 -2.83
N PRO A 28 7.44 -6.09 -1.78
CA PRO A 28 6.36 -5.28 -1.20
C PRO A 28 5.66 -4.36 -2.21
N ASP A 29 6.41 -3.80 -3.17
CA ASP A 29 5.84 -2.98 -4.25
C ASP A 29 4.94 -3.80 -5.18
N GLU A 30 5.34 -5.03 -5.55
CA GLU A 30 4.52 -5.92 -6.36
C GLU A 30 3.24 -6.34 -5.63
N TYR A 31 3.34 -6.60 -4.32
CA TYR A 31 2.16 -6.90 -3.49
C TYR A 31 1.15 -5.74 -3.55
N VAL A 32 1.62 -4.50 -3.32
CA VAL A 32 0.74 -3.32 -3.41
C VAL A 32 0.16 -3.14 -4.82
N ALA A 33 0.94 -3.36 -5.87
CA ALA A 33 0.45 -3.21 -7.24
C ALA A 33 -0.63 -4.23 -7.65
N ARG A 34 -0.63 -5.41 -7.00
CA ARG A 34 -1.51 -6.54 -7.32
C ARG A 34 -2.72 -6.66 -6.39
N GLU A 35 -2.51 -6.52 -5.09
CA GLU A 35 -3.47 -6.93 -4.05
C GLU A 35 -4.03 -5.74 -3.23
N GLU A 36 -3.35 -4.59 -3.19
CA GLU A 36 -3.78 -3.46 -2.36
C GLU A 36 -4.99 -2.75 -2.98
N GLY A 37 -6.17 -2.94 -2.36
CA GLY A 37 -7.44 -2.40 -2.86
C GLY A 37 -7.54 -0.88 -2.87
N THR A 38 -6.67 -0.18 -2.13
CA THR A 38 -6.60 1.29 -2.16
C THR A 38 -5.61 1.82 -3.19
N TYR A 39 -4.82 0.97 -3.84
CA TYR A 39 -3.79 1.41 -4.79
C TYR A 39 -4.39 1.97 -6.08
N ASN A 40 -3.98 3.18 -6.44
CA ASN A 40 -4.31 3.81 -7.71
C ASN A 40 -3.09 3.77 -8.64
N ARG A 41 -3.25 3.11 -9.78
CA ARG A 41 -2.19 2.92 -10.78
C ARG A 41 -1.81 4.21 -11.51
N GLU A 42 -2.73 5.16 -11.66
CA GLU A 42 -2.47 6.44 -12.32
C GLU A 42 -1.59 7.36 -11.46
N THR A 43 -1.86 7.41 -10.16
CA THR A 43 -1.12 8.27 -9.21
C THR A 43 0.07 7.55 -8.57
N GLN A 44 0.11 6.22 -8.66
CA GLN A 44 1.04 5.34 -7.93
C GLN A 44 0.96 5.52 -6.40
N LEU A 45 -0.23 5.82 -5.88
CA LEU A 45 -0.47 6.02 -4.45
C LEU A 45 -1.40 4.95 -3.87
N PHE A 46 -1.29 4.70 -2.57
CA PHE A 46 -2.21 3.83 -1.80
C PHE A 46 -2.45 4.43 -0.40
N TYR A 47 -3.27 3.79 0.43
CA TYR A 47 -3.35 4.09 1.86
C TYR A 47 -2.84 2.91 2.68
N CYS A 48 -1.79 3.12 3.50
CA CYS A 48 -1.39 2.09 4.47
C CYS A 48 -2.45 1.93 5.55
N THR A 49 -2.48 0.78 6.22
CA THR A 49 -3.53 0.42 7.20
C THR A 49 -3.86 1.54 8.20
N PRO A 50 -2.88 2.20 8.87
CA PRO A 50 -3.19 3.28 9.79
C PRO A 50 -3.83 4.49 9.10
N CYS A 51 -3.36 4.86 7.92
CA CYS A 51 -3.89 6.00 7.18
C CYS A 51 -5.26 5.70 6.59
N TYR A 52 -5.49 4.49 6.10
CA TYR A 52 -6.79 4.02 5.62
C TYR A 52 -7.86 4.18 6.70
N VAL A 53 -7.58 3.72 7.94
CA VAL A 53 -8.48 3.92 9.09
C VAL A 53 -8.64 5.41 9.43
N GLN A 54 -7.54 6.17 9.45
CA GLN A 54 -7.57 7.60 9.79
C GLN A 54 -8.43 8.43 8.83
N VAL A 55 -8.43 8.12 7.53
CA VAL A 55 -9.19 8.86 6.52
C VAL A 55 -10.63 8.33 6.33
N GLY A 56 -11.09 7.43 7.20
CA GLY A 56 -12.47 6.93 7.18
C GLY A 56 -12.70 5.76 6.23
N MET A 57 -11.65 4.98 5.94
CA MET A 57 -11.70 3.76 5.14
C MET A 57 -12.23 3.93 3.69
N PRO A 58 -11.71 4.88 2.91
CA PRO A 58 -12.17 5.09 1.54
C PRO A 58 -11.58 4.04 0.58
N LEU A 59 -12.41 3.51 -0.32
CA LEU A 59 -11.99 2.56 -1.37
C LEU A 59 -11.79 3.29 -2.71
N GLY A 60 -10.77 2.90 -3.48
CA GLY A 60 -10.58 3.35 -4.87
C GLY A 60 -10.28 4.85 -5.10
N THR A 61 -9.78 5.58 -4.10
CA THR A 61 -9.61 7.06 -4.16
C THR A 61 -8.22 7.57 -3.75
N ALA A 62 -7.21 6.68 -3.67
CA ALA A 62 -5.83 7.13 -3.51
C ALA A 62 -5.37 7.92 -4.75
#